data_AF-A0A7Z0GQ99-F1
#
_entry.id   AF-A0A7Z0GQ99-F1
#
_cell.length_a   1.000
_cell.length_b   1.000
_cell.length_c   1.000
_cell.angle_alpha   90.00
_cell.angle_beta   90.00
_cell.angle_gamma   90.00
#
_symmetry.space_group_name_H-M   'P 1'
#
loop_
_entity.id
_entity.type
_entity.pdbx_description
1 polymer ?
#
loop_
_entity_poly.entity_id
_entity_poly.type
_entity_poly.pdbx_seq_one_letter_code
_entity_poly.pdbx_strand_id
1 'polypeptide(L)'
;MPHVPPALRRRIPGIGWRDRKIAFLETRVDQLAASRQELQDLLSAARTSIRERLQQSHAEKARLREELQETQRRLEAAEEDRARYRRSSFKAKLSSHIAAVNTAKFSGWQATSPATQLPFKLRSYALAQSHGVRIPTVHRVWERAEDIRLEDDLGSADGVDHFVLKADGGHSGLAVVPLRRTAHGWETLTGHRASKDGVLEAPVMRRLDRARGPFFLESFLQPESASGSAPGAVADGVPDAEVRIPEDIKVYTAYGEILQVLVMRTQGVEIMDRKSFTRRYFDAQARCLGEVLPGAAYDDTITAPRQWADLMAAARRLSVAVGTPFVRVDLYATQDGPVLGELTPTPGGAQEYLLDHDLALGAAWMRAEVRLSRDIARGRPAGTLFGPQEYTWWYPEVDADARDSAEPQGPSTWPRLQAEAQKHFTAPEETGQRHTLEESQGSIVDGVPAPHQDAATPSALSPR
;
A
#
# COMPACT_ATOMS: atom_id res chain seq x y z
N MET A 1 105.29 -1.38 5.58
CA MET A 1 105.84 -2.62 6.18
C MET A 1 106.25 -3.58 5.07
N PRO A 2 107.39 -4.28 5.18
CA PRO A 2 107.94 -5.10 4.10
C PRO A 2 107.06 -6.32 3.79
N HIS A 3 106.80 -6.54 2.50
CA HIS A 3 105.94 -7.62 2.00
C HIS A 3 106.71 -8.96 2.06
N VAL A 4 106.50 -9.75 3.11
CA VAL A 4 107.12 -11.09 3.22
C VAL A 4 106.53 -12.02 2.14
N PRO A 5 107.35 -12.64 1.27
CA PRO A 5 106.88 -13.50 0.19
C PRO A 5 106.07 -14.71 0.70
N PRO A 6 104.96 -15.12 0.03
CA PRO A 6 104.10 -16.22 0.46
C PRO A 6 104.84 -17.55 0.69
N ALA A 7 105.91 -17.80 -0.06
CA ALA A 7 106.76 -18.99 0.07
C ALA A 7 107.54 -19.05 1.41
N LEU A 8 107.92 -17.89 1.97
CA LEU A 8 108.64 -17.78 3.24
C LEU A 8 107.70 -17.89 4.45
N ARG A 9 106.47 -17.36 4.34
CA ARG A 9 105.43 -17.49 5.38
C ARG A 9 105.06 -18.95 5.69
N ARG A 10 105.11 -19.83 4.68
CA ARG A 10 104.80 -21.26 4.81
C ARG A 10 105.89 -22.07 5.52
N ARG A 11 107.11 -21.55 5.66
CA ARG A 11 108.26 -22.23 6.30
C ARG A 11 108.45 -21.89 7.78
N ILE A 12 107.73 -20.90 8.30
CA ILE A 12 107.73 -20.55 9.73
C ILE A 12 106.54 -21.29 10.38
N PRO A 13 106.75 -22.33 11.21
CA PRO A 13 105.69 -23.23 11.67
C PRO A 13 104.46 -22.55 12.30
N GLY A 14 104.65 -21.41 12.97
CA GLY A 14 103.57 -20.62 13.57
C GLY A 14 102.70 -19.83 12.57
N ILE A 15 103.23 -19.44 11.41
CA ILE A 15 102.51 -18.58 10.44
C ILE A 15 101.62 -19.43 9.52
N GLY A 16 102.12 -20.57 9.03
CA GLY A 16 101.33 -21.48 8.19
C GLY A 16 100.14 -22.16 8.91
N TRP A 17 100.20 -22.30 10.24
CA TRP A 17 99.05 -22.73 11.05
C TRP A 17 98.00 -21.62 11.17
N ARG A 18 98.44 -20.37 11.37
CA ARG A 18 97.58 -19.19 11.43
C ARG A 18 96.82 -18.96 10.13
N ASP A 19 97.49 -19.04 8.98
CA ASP A 19 96.85 -18.82 7.66
C ASP A 19 95.78 -19.89 7.36
N ARG A 20 96.03 -21.16 7.70
CA ARG A 20 95.02 -22.23 7.59
C ARG A 20 93.84 -22.02 8.53
N LYS A 21 94.10 -21.56 9.76
CA LYS A 21 93.06 -21.23 10.72
C LYS A 21 92.22 -20.03 10.26
N ILE A 22 92.84 -19.01 9.67
CA ILE A 22 92.13 -17.86 9.08
C ILE A 22 91.23 -18.33 7.93
N ALA A 23 91.75 -19.08 6.95
CA ALA A 23 90.96 -19.60 5.83
C ALA A 23 89.79 -20.49 6.29
N PHE A 24 90.00 -21.32 7.31
CA PHE A 24 88.92 -22.11 7.93
C PHE A 24 87.86 -21.22 8.58
N LEU A 25 88.27 -20.19 9.33
CA LEU A 25 87.35 -19.25 9.96
C LEU A 25 86.58 -18.42 8.93
N GLU A 26 87.22 -17.97 7.85
CA GLU A 26 86.58 -17.27 6.72
C GLU A 26 85.52 -18.16 6.08
N THR A 27 85.87 -19.42 5.74
CA THR A 27 84.91 -20.40 5.21
C THR A 27 83.74 -20.61 6.17
N ARG A 28 84.01 -20.66 7.48
CA ARG A 28 82.95 -20.82 8.49
C ARG A 28 82.07 -19.58 8.61
N VAL A 29 82.64 -18.39 8.49
CA VAL A 29 81.90 -17.12 8.47
C VAL A 29 81.00 -17.06 7.23
N ASP A 30 81.50 -17.44 6.07
CA ASP A 30 80.72 -17.48 4.82
C ASP A 30 79.56 -18.49 4.92
N GLN A 31 79.82 -19.68 5.49
CA GLN A 31 78.77 -20.67 5.77
C GLN A 31 77.70 -20.12 6.72
N LEU A 32 78.10 -19.45 7.81
CA LEU A 32 77.16 -18.85 8.76
C LEU A 32 76.38 -17.69 8.14
N ALA A 33 77.01 -16.89 7.28
CA ALA A 33 76.35 -15.82 6.54
C ALA A 33 75.31 -16.39 5.56
N ALA A 34 75.65 -17.46 4.84
CA ALA A 34 74.72 -18.17 3.95
C ALA A 34 73.54 -18.76 4.73
N SER A 35 73.78 -19.50 5.83
CA SER A 35 72.72 -20.04 6.67
C SER A 35 71.85 -18.95 7.31
N ARG A 36 72.44 -17.80 7.69
CA ARG A 36 71.68 -16.66 8.20
C ARG A 36 70.77 -16.08 7.12
N GLN A 37 71.26 -15.93 5.89
CA GLN A 37 70.46 -15.44 4.77
C GLN A 37 69.31 -16.40 4.46
N GLU A 38 69.57 -17.70 4.42
CA GLU A 38 68.54 -18.73 4.22
C GLU A 38 67.45 -18.68 5.30
N LEU A 39 67.84 -18.55 6.58
CA LEU A 39 66.89 -18.38 7.68
C LEU A 39 66.09 -17.08 7.57
N GLN A 40 66.71 -15.98 7.11
CA GLN A 40 66.02 -14.71 6.88
C GLN A 40 64.99 -14.84 5.75
N ASP A 41 65.35 -15.53 4.67
CA ASP A 41 64.44 -15.77 3.55
C ASP A 41 63.27 -16.65 3.98
N LEU A 42 63.52 -17.74 4.71
CA LEU A 42 62.47 -18.61 5.28
C LEU A 42 61.54 -17.86 6.24
N LEU A 43 62.08 -17.00 7.11
CA LEU A 43 61.26 -16.17 8.02
C LEU A 43 60.44 -15.14 7.24
N SER A 44 60.99 -14.55 6.18
CA SER A 44 60.26 -13.61 5.33
C SER A 44 59.11 -14.29 4.60
N ALA A 45 59.35 -15.48 4.02
CA ALA A 45 58.34 -16.29 3.36
C ALA A 45 57.24 -16.74 4.32
N ALA A 46 57.62 -17.21 5.52
CA ALA A 46 56.66 -17.61 6.56
C ALA A 46 55.80 -16.43 7.01
N ARG A 47 56.38 -15.24 7.19
CA ARG A 47 55.62 -14.02 7.55
C ARG A 47 54.64 -13.61 6.46
N THR A 48 55.05 -13.66 5.20
CA THR A 48 54.15 -13.39 4.07
C THR A 48 53.00 -14.39 4.02
N SER A 49 53.29 -15.69 4.12
CA SER A 49 52.27 -16.75 4.16
C SER A 49 51.29 -16.60 5.33
N ILE A 50 51.76 -16.21 6.52
CA ILE A 50 50.89 -15.95 7.68
C ILE A 50 50.00 -14.73 7.41
N ARG A 51 50.57 -13.65 6.85
CA ARG A 51 49.81 -12.43 6.53
C ARG A 51 48.72 -12.70 5.50
N GLU A 52 49.03 -13.45 4.44
CA GLU A 52 48.08 -13.84 3.40
C GLU A 52 46.94 -14.69 3.98
N ARG A 53 47.26 -15.70 4.80
CA ARG A 53 46.25 -16.51 5.49
C ARG A 53 45.38 -15.68 6.44
N LEU A 54 45.95 -14.73 7.15
CA LEU A 54 45.20 -13.83 8.03
C LEU A 54 44.26 -12.91 7.21
N GLN A 55 44.73 -12.37 6.09
CA GLN A 55 43.90 -11.57 5.18
C GLN A 55 42.77 -12.39 4.57
N GLN A 56 43.05 -13.60 4.11
CA GLN A 56 42.03 -14.54 3.61
C GLN A 56 40.98 -14.86 4.68
N SER A 57 41.42 -15.18 5.91
CA SER A 57 40.52 -15.44 7.03
C SER A 57 39.67 -14.23 7.40
N HIS A 58 40.23 -13.01 7.37
CA HIS A 58 39.46 -11.78 7.60
C HIS A 58 38.42 -11.53 6.51
N ALA A 59 38.76 -11.74 5.23
CA ALA A 59 37.83 -11.61 4.11
C ALA A 59 36.70 -12.64 4.19
N GLU A 60 37.03 -13.90 4.51
CA GLU A 60 36.05 -14.96 4.71
C GLU A 60 35.11 -14.65 5.88
N LYS A 61 35.65 -14.17 7.02
CA LYS A 61 34.84 -13.76 8.17
C LYS A 61 33.92 -12.58 7.84
N ALA A 62 34.35 -11.63 7.01
CA ALA A 62 33.52 -10.52 6.57
C ALA A 62 32.36 -11.02 5.68
N ARG A 63 32.66 -11.89 4.70
CA ARG A 63 31.64 -12.53 3.83
C ARG A 63 30.60 -13.31 4.64
N LEU A 64 31.04 -14.16 5.57
CA LEU A 64 30.13 -14.95 6.41
C LEU A 64 29.25 -14.07 7.31
N ARG A 65 29.74 -12.92 7.77
CA ARG A 65 28.93 -11.95 8.52
C ARG A 65 27.85 -11.31 7.66
N GLU A 66 28.18 -10.93 6.43
CA GLU A 66 27.22 -10.38 5.47
C GLU A 66 26.14 -11.42 5.11
N GLU A 67 26.55 -12.66 4.84
CA GLU A 67 25.65 -13.78 4.56
C GLU A 67 24.74 -14.11 5.75
N LEU A 68 25.28 -14.11 6.98
CA LEU A 68 24.49 -14.29 8.20
C LEU A 68 23.48 -13.17 8.39
N GLN A 69 23.87 -11.91 8.17
CA GLN A 69 22.97 -10.76 8.27
C GLN A 69 21.84 -10.83 7.24
N GLU A 70 22.14 -11.19 6.00
CA GLU A 70 21.14 -11.38 4.96
C GLU A 70 20.20 -12.55 5.28
N THR A 71 20.74 -13.66 5.79
CA THR A 71 19.93 -14.81 6.21
C THR A 71 19.01 -14.46 7.38
N GLN A 72 19.50 -13.70 8.36
CA GLN A 72 18.71 -13.19 9.48
C GLN A 72 17.57 -12.31 8.99
N ARG A 73 17.83 -11.34 8.10
CA ARG A 73 16.79 -10.49 7.49
C ARG A 73 15.73 -11.31 6.74
N ARG A 74 16.14 -12.34 6.00
CA ARG A 74 15.21 -13.23 5.29
C ARG A 74 14.36 -14.05 6.26
N LEU A 75 14.95 -14.55 7.34
CA LEU A 75 14.23 -15.30 8.36
C LEU A 75 13.21 -14.40 9.07
N GLU A 76 13.60 -13.21 9.51
CA GLU A 76 12.72 -12.21 10.13
C GLU A 76 11.56 -11.86 9.18
N ALA A 77 11.85 -11.55 7.92
CA ALA A 77 10.81 -11.28 6.92
C ALA A 77 9.85 -12.46 6.69
N ALA A 78 10.37 -13.69 6.70
CA ALA A 78 9.55 -14.90 6.56
C ALA A 78 8.70 -15.17 7.81
N GLU A 79 9.21 -14.88 9.01
CA GLU A 79 8.45 -14.97 10.26
C GLU A 79 7.34 -13.94 10.33
N GLU A 80 7.61 -12.69 9.91
CA GLU A 80 6.60 -11.64 9.79
C GLU A 80 5.50 -12.03 8.77
N ASP A 81 5.88 -12.52 7.59
CA ASP A 81 4.91 -12.98 6.58
C ASP A 81 4.08 -14.15 7.10
N ARG A 82 4.71 -15.12 7.77
CA ARG A 82 4.00 -16.22 8.43
C ARG A 82 3.04 -15.73 9.52
N ALA A 83 3.41 -14.71 10.28
CA ALA A 83 2.54 -14.12 11.30
C ALA A 83 1.29 -13.49 10.68
N ARG A 84 1.41 -12.85 9.49
CA ARG A 84 0.28 -12.28 8.74
C ARG A 84 -0.76 -13.33 8.34
N TYR A 85 -0.34 -14.54 7.97
CA TYR A 85 -1.27 -15.60 7.57
C TYR A 85 -1.81 -16.43 8.74
N ARG A 86 -1.07 -16.51 9.86
CA ARG A 86 -1.51 -17.26 11.05
C ARG A 86 -2.53 -16.50 11.88
N ARG A 87 -2.41 -15.17 11.92
CA ARG A 87 -3.35 -14.28 12.60
C ARG A 87 -4.32 -13.73 11.56
N SER A 88 -5.43 -13.14 12.01
CA SER A 88 -6.31 -12.41 11.10
C SER A 88 -5.72 -11.05 10.77
N SER A 89 -4.73 -11.03 9.88
CA SER A 89 -4.19 -9.79 9.33
C SER A 89 -5.08 -9.24 8.23
N PHE A 90 -4.97 -7.94 7.96
CA PHE A 90 -5.75 -7.26 6.93
C PHE A 90 -5.38 -7.77 5.53
N LYS A 91 -4.09 -7.97 5.23
CA LYS A 91 -3.64 -8.59 3.98
C LYS A 91 -4.32 -9.95 3.74
N ALA A 92 -4.32 -10.84 4.73
CA ALA A 92 -4.96 -12.15 4.61
C ALA A 92 -6.49 -12.05 4.40
N LYS A 93 -7.17 -11.17 5.15
CA LYS A 93 -8.61 -10.91 5.01
C LYS A 93 -8.95 -10.34 3.65
N LEU A 94 -8.19 -9.36 3.17
CA LEU A 94 -8.39 -8.73 1.87
C LEU A 94 -8.17 -9.74 0.73
N SER A 95 -7.12 -10.56 0.78
CA SER A 95 -6.89 -11.62 -0.21
C SER A 95 -8.04 -12.62 -0.27
N SER A 96 -8.54 -13.08 0.88
CA SER A 96 -9.70 -13.97 0.96
C SER A 96 -10.98 -13.29 0.42
N HIS A 97 -11.18 -12.02 0.76
CA HIS A 97 -12.31 -11.24 0.28
C HIS A 97 -12.28 -11.04 -1.24
N ILE A 98 -11.12 -10.70 -1.82
CA ILE A 98 -10.94 -10.59 -3.28
C ILE A 98 -11.27 -11.93 -3.96
N ALA A 99 -10.81 -13.05 -3.41
CA ALA A 99 -11.14 -14.37 -3.94
C ALA A 99 -12.66 -14.61 -3.93
N ALA A 100 -13.34 -14.33 -2.82
CA ALA A 100 -14.79 -14.47 -2.69
C ALA A 100 -15.56 -13.57 -3.67
N VAL A 101 -15.14 -12.31 -3.84
CA VAL A 101 -15.74 -11.36 -4.81
C VAL A 101 -15.56 -11.86 -6.24
N ASN A 102 -14.38 -12.36 -6.58
CA ASN A 102 -14.12 -12.93 -7.91
C ASN A 102 -14.97 -14.17 -8.15
N THR A 103 -15.08 -15.09 -7.17
CA THR A 103 -15.98 -16.25 -7.28
C THR A 103 -17.42 -15.81 -7.52
N ALA A 104 -17.96 -14.90 -6.71
CA ALA A 104 -19.32 -14.39 -6.89
C ALA A 104 -19.54 -13.76 -8.28
N LYS A 105 -18.53 -13.05 -8.80
CA LYS A 105 -18.56 -12.47 -10.15
C LYS A 105 -18.63 -13.51 -11.25
N PHE A 106 -17.97 -14.66 -11.11
CA PHE A 106 -17.96 -15.72 -12.12
C PHE A 106 -19.10 -16.73 -11.96
N SER A 107 -19.74 -16.78 -10.78
CA SER A 107 -20.86 -17.69 -10.48
C SER A 107 -22.26 -17.12 -10.77
N GLY A 108 -22.36 -15.92 -11.37
CA GLY A 108 -23.67 -15.30 -11.65
C GLY A 108 -24.37 -14.72 -10.42
N TRP A 109 -23.66 -14.58 -9.29
CA TRP A 109 -24.25 -14.10 -8.01
C TRP A 109 -24.15 -12.59 -7.86
N GLN A 110 -24.02 -11.84 -8.96
CA GLN A 110 -23.75 -10.40 -8.87
C GLN A 110 -24.93 -9.64 -8.26
N ALA A 111 -26.15 -10.09 -8.53
CA ALA A 111 -27.37 -9.49 -7.99
C ALA A 111 -27.58 -9.72 -6.49
N THR A 112 -26.89 -10.70 -5.90
CA THR A 112 -27.04 -11.07 -4.48
C THR A 112 -25.78 -10.80 -3.66
N SER A 113 -24.66 -10.46 -4.29
CA SER A 113 -23.41 -10.12 -3.61
C SER A 113 -23.18 -8.60 -3.60
N PRO A 114 -23.31 -7.91 -2.46
CA PRO A 114 -23.05 -6.47 -2.35
C PRO A 114 -21.70 -6.08 -2.92
N ALA A 115 -20.65 -6.84 -2.62
CA ALA A 115 -19.29 -6.54 -3.02
C ALA A 115 -19.08 -6.57 -4.55
N THR A 116 -19.92 -7.28 -5.31
CA THR A 116 -19.90 -7.20 -6.78
C THR A 116 -20.71 -6.03 -7.32
N GLN A 117 -21.57 -5.41 -6.50
CA GLN A 117 -22.42 -4.28 -6.87
C GLN A 117 -21.78 -2.92 -6.60
N LEU A 118 -20.94 -2.81 -5.57
CA LEU A 118 -20.27 -1.55 -5.21
C LEU A 118 -19.37 -0.94 -6.29
N PRO A 119 -18.71 -1.71 -7.18
CA PRO A 119 -17.89 -1.12 -8.25
C PRO A 119 -18.65 -0.26 -9.26
N PHE A 120 -19.98 -0.18 -9.18
CA PHE A 120 -20.84 0.64 -10.05
C PHE A 120 -21.13 1.97 -9.33
N LYS A 121 -20.57 3.06 -9.88
CA LYS A 121 -20.57 4.40 -9.27
C LYS A 121 -21.96 5.00 -9.17
N LEU A 122 -22.74 4.97 -10.25
CA LEU A 122 -24.10 5.53 -10.27
C LEU A 122 -25.00 4.80 -9.27
N ARG A 123 -24.86 3.47 -9.14
CA ARG A 123 -25.53 2.72 -8.08
C ARG A 123 -25.08 3.14 -6.68
N SER A 124 -23.78 3.33 -6.49
CA SER A 124 -23.23 3.78 -5.20
C SER A 124 -23.67 5.21 -4.86
N TYR A 125 -23.85 6.07 -5.85
CA TYR A 125 -24.40 7.42 -5.72
C TYR A 125 -25.86 7.39 -5.29
N ALA A 126 -26.67 6.53 -5.90
CA ALA A 126 -28.07 6.34 -5.51
C ALA A 126 -28.17 5.84 -4.05
N LEU A 127 -27.30 4.89 -3.67
CA LEU A 127 -27.18 4.43 -2.29
C LEU A 127 -26.81 5.59 -1.36
N ALA A 128 -25.82 6.41 -1.71
CA ALA A 128 -25.41 7.55 -0.89
C ALA A 128 -26.50 8.59 -0.70
N GLN A 129 -27.18 8.98 -1.78
CA GLN A 129 -28.32 9.91 -1.73
C GLN A 129 -29.43 9.40 -0.82
N SER A 130 -29.78 8.10 -0.90
CA SER A 130 -30.80 7.48 -0.03
C SER A 130 -30.48 7.57 1.47
N HIS A 131 -29.20 7.78 1.81
CA HIS A 131 -28.69 7.97 3.17
C HIS A 131 -28.32 9.42 3.49
N GLY A 132 -28.72 10.38 2.65
CA GLY A 132 -28.43 11.80 2.82
C GLY A 132 -26.93 12.13 2.74
N VAL A 133 -26.14 11.31 2.04
CA VAL A 133 -24.74 11.62 1.72
C VAL A 133 -24.71 12.20 0.31
N ARG A 134 -24.06 13.36 0.18
CA ARG A 134 -24.02 14.08 -1.10
C ARG A 134 -23.16 13.36 -2.11
N ILE A 135 -23.44 13.61 -3.37
CA ILE A 135 -22.72 13.11 -4.54
C ILE A 135 -22.40 14.30 -5.45
N PRO A 136 -21.45 14.16 -6.39
CA PRO A 136 -21.34 15.11 -7.49
C PRO A 136 -22.64 15.15 -8.29
N THR A 137 -23.06 16.33 -8.74
CA THR A 137 -24.21 16.45 -9.65
C THR A 137 -23.89 15.69 -10.94
N VAL A 138 -24.70 14.68 -11.27
CA VAL A 138 -24.61 13.96 -12.54
C VAL A 138 -25.48 14.66 -13.55
N HIS A 139 -24.86 15.25 -14.58
CA HIS A 139 -25.54 16.06 -15.61
C HIS A 139 -26.11 15.19 -16.72
N ARG A 140 -25.36 14.15 -17.11
CA ARG A 140 -25.73 13.31 -18.26
C ARG A 140 -25.18 11.91 -18.10
N VAL A 141 -25.91 10.93 -18.64
CA VAL A 141 -25.53 9.51 -18.70
C VAL A 141 -25.75 9.02 -20.12
N TRP A 142 -24.76 8.33 -20.67
CA TRP A 142 -24.78 7.71 -21.98
C TRP A 142 -24.54 6.21 -21.83
N GLU A 143 -25.26 5.40 -22.60
CA GLU A 143 -25.07 3.95 -22.57
C GLU A 143 -23.71 3.55 -23.16
N ARG A 144 -23.31 4.20 -24.27
CA ARG A 144 -22.09 3.90 -25.01
C ARG A 144 -21.19 5.13 -25.09
N ALA A 145 -19.88 4.91 -25.24
CA ALA A 145 -18.91 6.00 -25.32
C ALA A 145 -19.08 6.80 -26.62
N GLU A 146 -19.44 6.10 -27.70
CA GLU A 146 -19.71 6.70 -29.03
C GLU A 146 -20.90 7.68 -29.03
N ASP A 147 -21.77 7.63 -28.03
CA ASP A 147 -22.96 8.48 -27.92
C ASP A 147 -22.68 9.82 -27.22
N ILE A 148 -21.47 10.00 -26.66
CA ILE A 148 -21.12 11.19 -25.89
C ILE A 148 -21.03 12.41 -26.82
N ARG A 149 -21.84 13.45 -26.55
CA ARG A 149 -21.86 14.74 -27.27
C ARG A 149 -21.76 15.90 -26.28
N LEU A 150 -20.54 16.26 -25.89
CA LEU A 150 -20.32 17.20 -24.77
C LEU A 150 -20.91 18.60 -25.04
N GLU A 151 -20.82 19.06 -26.28
CA GLU A 151 -21.25 20.40 -26.70
C GLU A 151 -22.78 20.52 -26.77
N ASP A 152 -23.46 19.48 -27.23
CA ASP A 152 -24.92 19.45 -27.40
C ASP A 152 -25.64 19.23 -26.05
N ASP A 153 -25.08 18.36 -25.20
CA ASP A 153 -25.74 17.92 -23.96
C ASP A 153 -25.61 18.92 -22.80
N LEU A 154 -24.59 19.80 -22.80
CA LEU A 154 -24.32 20.73 -21.70
C LEU A 154 -24.86 22.15 -21.92
N GLY A 155 -25.29 22.46 -23.14
CA GLY A 155 -25.66 23.83 -23.53
C GLY A 155 -24.55 24.86 -23.29
N SER A 156 -24.82 26.11 -23.64
CA SER A 156 -23.97 27.27 -23.29
C SER A 156 -24.42 27.98 -22.00
N ALA A 157 -25.51 27.51 -21.38
CA ALA A 157 -26.28 28.30 -20.42
C ALA A 157 -25.83 28.17 -18.95
N ASP A 158 -25.11 27.11 -18.58
CA ASP A 158 -24.93 26.77 -17.16
C ASP A 158 -23.67 27.38 -16.51
N GLY A 159 -22.82 28.09 -17.26
CA GLY A 159 -21.62 28.74 -16.72
C GLY A 159 -20.62 27.79 -16.04
N VAL A 160 -20.79 26.48 -16.21
CA VAL A 160 -19.88 25.46 -15.66
C VAL A 160 -18.83 25.12 -16.71
N ASP A 161 -17.60 25.52 -16.43
CA ASP A 161 -16.47 25.30 -17.33
C ASP A 161 -15.66 24.04 -17.01
N HIS A 162 -16.03 23.28 -15.97
CA HIS A 162 -15.27 22.11 -15.51
C HIS A 162 -16.17 20.93 -15.16
N PHE A 163 -15.85 19.77 -15.71
CA PHE A 163 -16.57 18.52 -15.47
C PHE A 163 -15.61 17.36 -15.29
N VAL A 164 -16.15 16.22 -14.85
CA VAL A 164 -15.45 14.94 -14.89
C VAL A 164 -16.28 13.96 -15.68
N LEU A 165 -15.72 13.46 -16.79
CA LEU A 165 -16.29 12.37 -17.57
C LEU A 165 -15.81 11.05 -16.99
N LYS A 166 -16.75 10.17 -16.63
CA LYS A 166 -16.48 8.90 -15.96
C LYS A 166 -17.17 7.73 -16.63
N ALA A 167 -16.60 6.54 -16.48
CA ALA A 167 -17.33 5.29 -16.66
C ALA A 167 -17.89 4.79 -15.32
N ASP A 168 -19.10 4.24 -15.35
CA ASP A 168 -19.77 3.67 -14.19
C ASP A 168 -18.97 2.51 -13.59
N GLY A 169 -18.59 1.56 -14.44
CA GLY A 169 -17.74 0.44 -14.08
C GLY A 169 -16.25 0.70 -14.38
N GLY A 170 -15.38 0.28 -13.47
CA GLY A 170 -13.92 0.33 -13.66
C GLY A 170 -13.19 0.65 -12.36
N HIS A 171 -11.86 0.59 -12.41
CA HIS A 171 -11.00 0.88 -11.25
C HIS A 171 -9.81 1.76 -11.65
N SER A 172 -9.04 2.20 -10.66
CA SER A 172 -7.74 2.87 -10.85
C SER A 172 -7.78 4.19 -11.64
N GLY A 173 -8.94 4.88 -11.69
CA GLY A 173 -9.08 6.11 -12.46
C GLY A 173 -8.96 5.91 -13.98
N LEU A 174 -9.02 4.67 -14.49
CA LEU A 174 -8.77 4.38 -15.90
C LEU A 174 -9.71 5.15 -16.82
N ALA A 175 -10.97 5.34 -16.46
CA ALA A 175 -11.93 6.15 -17.20
C ALA A 175 -12.47 7.28 -16.32
N VAL A 176 -11.56 8.12 -15.83
CA VAL A 176 -11.88 9.36 -15.12
C VAL A 176 -11.13 10.50 -15.81
N VAL A 177 -11.86 11.30 -16.58
CA VAL A 177 -11.29 12.33 -17.44
C VAL A 177 -11.82 13.69 -16.97
N PRO A 178 -11.03 14.44 -16.18
CA PRO A 178 -11.35 15.83 -15.87
C PRO A 178 -11.24 16.66 -17.13
N LEU A 179 -12.27 17.46 -17.38
CA LEU A 179 -12.43 18.27 -18.57
C LEU A 179 -12.60 19.74 -18.17
N ARG A 180 -12.04 20.61 -19.00
CA ARG A 180 -12.22 22.06 -18.95
C ARG A 180 -12.72 22.55 -20.31
N ARG A 181 -13.70 23.45 -20.29
CA ARG A 181 -14.22 24.13 -21.47
C ARG A 181 -13.21 25.16 -21.95
N THR A 182 -12.99 25.23 -23.26
CA THR A 182 -12.18 26.26 -23.91
C THR A 182 -12.96 26.90 -25.05
N ALA A 183 -12.42 27.95 -25.66
CA ALA A 183 -13.03 28.60 -26.84
C ALA A 183 -13.15 27.65 -28.05
N HIS A 184 -12.47 26.50 -28.03
CA HIS A 184 -12.40 25.56 -29.15
C HIS A 184 -12.98 24.18 -28.84
N GLY A 185 -13.70 24.01 -27.72
CA GLY A 185 -14.31 22.74 -27.31
C GLY A 185 -13.90 22.37 -25.89
N TRP A 186 -13.58 21.08 -25.68
CA TRP A 186 -13.15 20.56 -24.38
C TRP A 186 -11.70 20.10 -24.41
N GLU A 187 -10.98 20.38 -23.33
CA GLU A 187 -9.62 19.89 -23.07
C GLU A 187 -9.58 19.14 -21.75
N THR A 188 -8.71 18.14 -21.67
CA THR A 188 -8.30 17.55 -20.39
C THR A 188 -7.57 18.59 -19.55
N LEU A 189 -7.54 18.44 -18.22
CA LEU A 189 -6.77 19.37 -17.37
C LEU A 189 -5.26 19.39 -17.66
N THR A 190 -4.71 18.36 -18.31
CA THR A 190 -3.32 18.35 -18.77
C THR A 190 -3.11 19.08 -20.11
N GLY A 191 -4.14 19.76 -20.64
CA GLY A 191 -4.09 20.54 -21.87
C GLY A 191 -4.25 19.74 -23.17
N HIS A 192 -4.51 18.42 -23.10
CA HIS A 192 -4.83 17.66 -24.31
C HIS A 192 -6.26 17.91 -24.74
N ARG A 193 -6.48 18.17 -26.03
CA ARG A 193 -7.82 18.23 -26.61
C ARG A 193 -8.59 16.94 -26.34
N ALA A 194 -9.79 17.09 -25.78
CA ALA A 194 -10.66 15.99 -25.40
C ALA A 194 -11.84 15.82 -26.38
N SER A 195 -12.33 16.90 -26.96
CA SER A 195 -13.33 16.87 -28.02
C SER A 195 -13.01 17.80 -29.18
N LYS A 196 -13.60 17.50 -30.34
CA LYS A 196 -13.67 18.39 -31.49
C LYS A 196 -15.05 18.24 -32.12
N ASP A 197 -15.71 19.37 -32.38
CA ASP A 197 -17.02 19.42 -33.02
C ASP A 197 -18.08 18.51 -32.34
N GLY A 198 -18.13 18.46 -31.00
CA GLY A 198 -19.07 17.58 -30.30
C GLY A 198 -18.52 16.21 -29.91
N VAL A 199 -17.49 15.74 -30.61
CA VAL A 199 -17.08 14.33 -30.60
C VAL A 199 -15.79 14.13 -29.81
N LEU A 200 -15.73 13.07 -29.01
CA LEU A 200 -14.53 12.72 -28.25
C LEU A 200 -13.36 12.36 -29.17
N GLU A 201 -12.19 12.90 -28.85
CA GLU A 201 -10.95 12.61 -29.55
C GLU A 201 -10.45 11.19 -29.22
N ALA A 202 -9.71 10.59 -30.16
CA ALA A 202 -9.28 9.19 -30.08
C ALA A 202 -8.51 8.82 -28.79
N PRO A 203 -7.64 9.66 -28.20
CA PRO A 203 -6.99 9.36 -26.92
C PRO A 203 -7.97 9.19 -25.76
N VAL A 204 -9.02 10.03 -25.70
CA VAL A 204 -10.06 9.94 -24.68
C VAL A 204 -10.92 8.70 -24.92
N MET A 205 -11.30 8.44 -26.17
CA MET A 205 -12.07 7.24 -26.53
C MET A 205 -11.35 5.95 -26.13
N ARG A 206 -10.07 5.78 -26.51
CA ARG A 206 -9.26 4.62 -26.12
C ARG A 206 -9.16 4.41 -24.61
N ARG A 207 -9.29 5.49 -23.84
CA ARG A 207 -9.28 5.45 -22.38
C ARG A 207 -10.63 4.95 -21.85
N LEU A 208 -11.74 5.42 -22.42
CA LEU A 208 -13.10 4.96 -22.08
C LEU A 208 -13.33 3.50 -22.49
N ASP A 209 -12.78 3.04 -23.63
CA ASP A 209 -12.89 1.65 -24.12
C ASP A 209 -12.33 0.59 -23.15
N ARG A 210 -11.50 1.02 -22.18
CA ARG A 210 -10.92 0.14 -21.15
C ARG A 210 -11.83 -0.02 -19.93
N ALA A 211 -12.94 0.69 -19.89
CA ALA A 211 -13.89 0.69 -18.79
C ALA A 211 -15.26 0.17 -19.24
N ARG A 212 -16.19 0.04 -18.30
CA ARG A 212 -17.52 -0.49 -18.57
C ARG A 212 -18.56 0.62 -18.41
N GLY A 213 -19.39 0.77 -19.44
CA GLY A 213 -20.52 1.69 -19.42
C GLY A 213 -21.56 1.33 -18.34
N PRO A 214 -22.57 2.20 -18.12
CA PRO A 214 -22.75 3.48 -18.83
C PRO A 214 -21.64 4.49 -18.51
N PHE A 215 -21.53 5.53 -19.32
CA PHE A 215 -20.63 6.66 -19.14
C PHE A 215 -21.44 7.86 -18.64
N PHE A 216 -20.85 8.73 -17.85
CA PHE A 216 -21.57 9.85 -17.28
C PHE A 216 -20.68 11.05 -17.05
N LEU A 217 -21.30 12.22 -17.07
CA LEU A 217 -20.66 13.49 -16.80
C LEU A 217 -21.14 14.02 -15.46
N GLU A 218 -20.21 14.35 -14.59
CA GLU A 218 -20.51 14.95 -13.29
C GLU A 218 -19.78 16.28 -13.08
N SER A 219 -20.29 17.09 -12.16
CA SER A 219 -19.64 18.34 -11.75
C SER A 219 -18.22 18.12 -11.25
N PHE A 220 -17.31 18.99 -11.66
CA PHE A 220 -15.98 19.07 -11.05
C PHE A 220 -16.10 19.63 -9.63
N LEU A 221 -15.61 18.88 -8.63
CA LEU A 221 -15.70 19.30 -7.23
C LEU A 221 -14.62 20.34 -6.90
N GLN A 222 -15.02 21.38 -6.19
CA GLN A 222 -14.09 22.42 -5.70
C GLN A 222 -13.55 22.04 -4.30
N PRO A 223 -12.23 22.15 -4.07
CA PRO A 223 -11.64 21.83 -2.78
C PRO A 223 -12.05 22.86 -1.71
N GLU A 224 -12.15 22.42 -0.46
CA GLU A 224 -12.49 23.27 0.70
C GLU A 224 -11.57 24.51 0.83
N SER A 225 -10.27 24.35 0.62
CA SER A 225 -9.25 25.39 0.87
C SER A 225 -9.16 26.51 -0.17
N ALA A 226 -9.88 26.42 -1.30
CA ALA A 226 -9.90 27.51 -2.29
C ALA A 226 -10.53 28.81 -1.73
N SER A 227 -11.24 28.73 -0.60
CA SER A 227 -12.00 29.82 0.03
C SER A 227 -11.19 30.74 0.96
N GLY A 228 -9.88 30.53 1.14
CA GLY A 228 -9.01 31.47 1.87
C GLY A 228 -8.77 32.79 1.13
N SER A 229 -9.03 32.80 -0.17
CA SER A 229 -9.13 33.99 -1.02
C SER A 229 -10.62 34.30 -1.18
N ALA A 230 -11.04 35.53 -0.90
CA ALA A 230 -12.45 35.91 -0.87
C ALA A 230 -13.25 35.40 -2.10
N PRO A 231 -14.42 34.77 -1.91
CA PRO A 231 -15.28 34.32 -3.00
C PRO A 231 -15.79 35.55 -3.76
N GLY A 232 -15.27 35.77 -4.97
CA GLY A 232 -15.64 36.90 -5.81
C GLY A 232 -14.48 37.71 -6.39
N ALA A 233 -13.23 37.44 -5.98
CA ALA A 233 -12.05 37.96 -6.67
C ALA A 233 -11.42 36.86 -7.53
N VAL A 234 -12.13 36.40 -8.56
CA VAL A 234 -11.41 36.04 -9.79
C VAL A 234 -10.89 37.38 -10.26
N ALA A 235 -9.62 37.68 -9.96
CA ALA A 235 -9.00 38.87 -10.48
C ALA A 235 -9.12 38.77 -12.01
N ASP A 236 -9.97 39.62 -12.60
CA ASP A 236 -10.13 39.75 -14.04
C ASP A 236 -8.73 39.85 -14.66
N GLY A 237 -8.31 38.79 -15.35
CA GLY A 237 -7.02 38.74 -16.03
C GLY A 237 -5.86 38.05 -15.29
N VAL A 238 -6.09 37.23 -14.26
CA VAL A 238 -5.16 36.13 -13.95
C VAL A 238 -5.61 34.89 -14.73
N PRO A 239 -5.01 34.60 -15.90
CA PRO A 239 -5.31 33.37 -16.62
C PRO A 239 -4.80 32.22 -15.75
N ASP A 240 -5.66 31.24 -15.47
CA ASP A 240 -5.38 30.06 -14.67
C ASP A 240 -5.15 30.30 -13.16
N ALA A 241 -6.21 30.65 -12.42
CA ALA A 241 -6.27 30.15 -11.03
C ALA A 241 -6.15 28.62 -11.12
N GLU A 242 -5.00 28.08 -10.70
CA GLU A 242 -4.59 26.70 -10.94
C GLU A 242 -5.69 25.72 -10.49
N VAL A 243 -6.35 25.09 -11.46
CA VAL A 243 -7.44 24.14 -11.21
C VAL A 243 -6.86 22.98 -10.43
N ARG A 244 -7.18 22.93 -9.13
CA ARG A 244 -6.64 21.90 -8.24
C ARG A 244 -7.65 20.78 -8.06
N ILE A 245 -7.19 19.56 -8.29
CA ILE A 245 -7.96 18.35 -7.99
C ILE A 245 -8.11 18.24 -6.46
N PRO A 246 -9.33 18.07 -5.93
CA PRO A 246 -9.53 17.87 -4.50
C PRO A 246 -8.72 16.69 -3.95
N GLU A 247 -8.33 16.80 -2.69
CA GLU A 247 -7.67 15.69 -1.99
C GLU A 247 -8.62 14.47 -1.93
N ASP A 248 -8.08 13.30 -2.20
CA ASP A 248 -8.82 12.04 -2.24
C ASP A 248 -8.75 11.39 -0.85
N ILE A 249 -9.88 11.34 -0.15
CA ILE A 249 -9.97 10.92 1.24
C ILE A 249 -10.54 9.50 1.28
N LYS A 250 -9.66 8.54 1.54
CA LYS A 250 -10.00 7.12 1.53
C LYS A 250 -10.19 6.60 2.95
N VAL A 251 -11.45 6.39 3.33
CA VAL A 251 -11.83 5.94 4.67
C VAL A 251 -11.99 4.42 4.67
N TYR A 252 -11.09 3.72 5.34
CA TYR A 252 -11.17 2.26 5.49
C TYR A 252 -12.12 1.94 6.64
N THR A 253 -13.17 1.18 6.37
CA THR A 253 -14.20 0.89 7.35
C THR A 253 -14.44 -0.60 7.52
N ALA A 254 -14.69 -1.03 8.75
CA ALA A 254 -15.15 -2.39 9.08
C ALA A 254 -16.55 -2.34 9.70
N TYR A 255 -17.58 -2.35 8.84
CA TYR A 255 -18.99 -2.29 9.23
C TYR A 255 -19.26 -1.24 10.31
N GLY A 256 -19.09 0.04 9.93
CA GLY A 256 -19.29 1.21 10.80
C GLY A 256 -18.11 1.60 11.71
N GLU A 257 -17.14 0.71 11.92
CA GLU A 257 -15.87 1.03 12.62
C GLU A 257 -14.91 1.68 11.62
N ILE A 258 -14.40 2.88 11.92
CA ILE A 258 -13.38 3.54 11.09
C ILE A 258 -12.02 3.00 11.50
N LEU A 259 -11.30 2.40 10.57
CA LEU A 259 -10.03 1.74 10.85
C LEU A 259 -8.83 2.68 10.67
N GLN A 260 -8.83 3.38 9.54
CA GLN A 260 -7.82 4.36 9.16
C GLN A 260 -8.41 5.27 8.08
N VAL A 261 -7.83 6.45 7.93
CA VAL A 261 -8.15 7.40 6.88
C VAL A 261 -6.88 7.76 6.14
N LEU A 262 -6.87 7.53 4.84
CA LEU A 262 -5.78 7.88 3.95
C LEU A 262 -6.17 9.15 3.20
N VAL A 263 -5.46 10.26 3.45
CA VAL A 263 -5.60 11.49 2.66
C VAL A 263 -4.51 11.49 1.61
N MET A 264 -4.90 11.49 0.34
CA MET A 264 -3.99 11.51 -0.81
C MET A 264 -4.06 12.85 -1.52
N ARG A 265 -2.88 13.39 -1.84
CA ARG A 265 -2.71 14.62 -2.59
C ARG A 265 -1.95 14.32 -3.87
N THR A 266 -2.48 14.78 -5.00
CA THR A 266 -1.77 14.79 -6.28
C THR A 266 -0.95 16.07 -6.40
N GLN A 267 0.28 15.97 -6.90
CA GLN A 267 1.06 17.12 -7.35
C GLN A 267 0.66 17.42 -8.80
N GLY A 268 -0.20 18.41 -9.00
CA GLY A 268 -0.72 18.80 -10.32
C GLY A 268 -2.01 18.08 -10.72
N VAL A 269 -2.30 18.10 -12.03
CA VAL A 269 -3.59 17.68 -12.62
C VAL A 269 -3.57 16.27 -13.23
N GLU A 270 -2.44 15.56 -13.15
CA GLU A 270 -2.30 14.21 -13.69
C GLU A 270 -2.88 13.14 -12.74
N ILE A 271 -4.11 12.69 -13.01
CA ILE A 271 -4.78 11.66 -12.20
C ILE A 271 -4.13 10.25 -12.33
N MET A 272 -3.36 10.01 -13.39
CA MET A 272 -2.84 8.67 -13.69
C MET A 272 -1.41 8.42 -13.22
N ASP A 273 -0.61 9.45 -12.92
CA ASP A 273 0.73 9.24 -12.41
C ASP A 273 0.71 8.96 -10.91
N ARG A 274 0.53 7.69 -10.56
CA ARG A 274 0.53 7.24 -9.15
C ARG A 274 1.79 7.59 -8.38
N LYS A 275 2.90 7.88 -9.07
CA LYS A 275 4.18 8.23 -8.43
C LYS A 275 4.17 9.67 -7.89
N SER A 276 3.32 10.55 -8.43
CA SER A 276 3.20 11.94 -7.98
C SER A 276 2.33 12.10 -6.73
N PHE A 277 1.63 11.03 -6.29
CA PHE A 277 0.76 11.10 -5.13
C PHE A 277 1.56 11.01 -3.84
N THR A 278 1.44 12.06 -3.03
CA THR A 278 1.84 12.03 -1.64
C THR A 278 0.66 11.68 -0.75
N ARG A 279 0.94 11.14 0.45
CA ARG A 279 -0.11 10.62 1.31
C ARG A 279 0.19 10.76 2.79
N ARG A 280 -0.87 10.81 3.59
CA ARG A 280 -0.80 10.73 5.05
C ARG A 280 -1.97 9.92 5.61
N TYR A 281 -1.70 9.23 6.72
CA TYR A 281 -2.68 8.38 7.39
C TYR A 281 -3.10 8.98 8.73
N PHE A 282 -4.39 8.89 9.01
CA PHE A 282 -5.02 9.36 10.23
C PHE A 282 -5.96 8.29 10.81
N ASP A 283 -6.28 8.42 12.09
CA ASP A 283 -7.37 7.67 12.70
C ASP A 283 -8.71 8.42 12.62
N ALA A 284 -9.76 7.84 13.21
CA ALA A 284 -11.10 8.42 13.22
C ALA A 284 -11.19 9.79 13.91
N GLN A 285 -10.22 10.13 14.77
CA GLN A 285 -10.15 11.37 15.54
C GLN A 285 -9.16 12.39 14.94
N ALA A 286 -8.76 12.20 13.68
CA ALA A 286 -7.79 13.05 12.98
C ALA A 286 -6.37 13.03 13.58
N ARG A 287 -6.03 12.03 14.39
CA ARG A 287 -4.65 11.85 14.87
C ARG A 287 -3.83 11.17 13.79
N CYS A 288 -2.66 11.71 13.51
CA CYS A 288 -1.72 11.13 12.54
C CYS A 288 -1.24 9.75 13.00
N LEU A 289 -1.30 8.76 12.10
CA LEU A 289 -0.82 7.39 12.34
C LEU A 289 0.64 7.18 11.94
N GLY A 290 1.27 8.19 11.33
CA GLY A 290 2.64 8.12 10.82
C GLY A 290 2.76 7.32 9.52
N GLU A 291 3.95 6.75 9.30
CA GLU A 291 4.25 5.93 8.13
C GLU A 291 3.78 4.48 8.32
N VAL A 292 2.48 4.24 8.08
CA VAL A 292 1.91 2.89 8.24
C VAL A 292 2.16 1.95 7.05
N LEU A 293 2.52 2.50 5.88
CA LEU A 293 2.77 1.74 4.65
C LEU A 293 4.22 1.97 4.20
N PRO A 294 5.14 1.03 4.47
CA PRO A 294 6.55 1.15 4.08
C PRO A 294 6.74 1.39 2.57
N GLY A 295 7.68 2.26 2.21
CA GLY A 295 8.03 2.59 0.81
C GLY A 295 7.03 3.50 0.08
N ALA A 296 5.95 3.90 0.74
CA ALA A 296 5.01 4.90 0.23
C ALA A 296 5.58 6.33 0.34
N ALA A 297 5.35 7.17 -0.68
CA ALA A 297 5.63 8.60 -0.59
C ALA A 297 4.74 9.26 0.49
N TYR A 298 5.37 9.62 1.61
CA TYR A 298 4.75 10.24 2.78
C TYR A 298 4.94 11.76 2.76
N ASP A 299 3.92 12.51 3.18
CA ASP A 299 3.95 13.98 3.24
C ASP A 299 3.28 14.45 4.54
N ASP A 300 4.09 15.00 5.45
CA ASP A 300 3.68 15.49 6.77
C ASP A 300 2.99 16.86 6.73
N THR A 301 2.93 17.51 5.56
CA THR A 301 2.19 18.76 5.35
C THR A 301 0.71 18.54 5.04
N ILE A 302 0.32 17.31 4.70
CA ILE A 302 -1.09 16.94 4.57
C ILE A 302 -1.75 17.01 5.95
N THR A 303 -2.83 17.78 6.07
CA THR A 303 -3.59 17.95 7.31
C THR A 303 -4.97 17.33 7.16
N ALA A 304 -5.63 17.02 8.27
CA ALA A 304 -7.02 16.58 8.24
C ALA A 304 -7.92 17.74 7.74
N PRO A 305 -8.82 17.51 6.77
CA PRO A 305 -9.83 18.47 6.35
C PRO A 305 -10.67 19.00 7.52
N ARG A 306 -11.20 20.23 7.41
CA ARG A 306 -11.89 20.86 8.57
C ARG A 306 -13.18 20.11 8.93
N GLN A 307 -13.85 19.56 7.92
CA GLN A 307 -15.09 18.78 8.07
C GLN A 307 -14.84 17.30 8.42
N TRP A 308 -13.78 17.01 9.18
CA TRP A 308 -13.38 15.64 9.52
C TRP A 308 -14.51 14.81 10.14
N ALA A 309 -15.25 15.39 11.10
CA ALA A 309 -16.34 14.70 11.77
C ALA A 309 -17.46 14.28 10.81
N ASP A 310 -17.80 15.15 9.85
CA ASP A 310 -18.85 14.90 8.86
C ASP A 310 -18.42 13.82 7.86
N LEU A 311 -17.15 13.85 7.42
CA LEU A 311 -16.56 12.79 6.60
C LEU A 311 -16.65 11.43 7.30
N MET A 312 -16.29 11.36 8.59
CA MET A 312 -16.36 10.11 9.35
C MET A 312 -17.80 9.64 9.57
N ALA A 313 -18.74 10.56 9.79
CA ALA A 313 -20.16 10.25 9.91
C ALA A 313 -20.73 9.69 8.61
N ALA A 314 -20.39 10.30 7.46
CA ALA A 314 -20.78 9.82 6.14
C ALA A 314 -20.20 8.42 5.85
N ALA A 315 -18.90 8.22 6.08
CA ALA A 315 -18.24 6.93 5.88
C ALA A 315 -18.84 5.82 6.76
N ARG A 316 -19.09 6.11 8.05
CA ARG A 316 -19.74 5.16 8.96
C ARG A 316 -21.13 4.78 8.47
N ARG A 317 -21.94 5.76 8.05
CA ARG A 317 -23.30 5.55 7.56
C ARG A 317 -23.31 4.62 6.34
N LEU A 318 -22.47 4.91 5.35
CA LEU A 318 -22.37 4.13 4.12
C LEU A 318 -21.81 2.73 4.36
N SER A 319 -20.81 2.59 5.24
CA SER A 319 -20.23 1.30 5.62
C SER A 319 -21.28 0.31 6.16
N VAL A 320 -22.19 0.80 7.01
CA VAL A 320 -23.29 -0.01 7.57
C VAL A 320 -24.34 -0.34 6.50
N ALA A 321 -24.67 0.64 5.64
CA ALA A 321 -25.65 0.49 4.57
C ALA A 321 -25.25 -0.54 3.51
N VAL A 322 -23.96 -0.61 3.18
CA VAL A 322 -23.41 -1.55 2.19
C VAL A 322 -23.64 -3.01 2.58
N GLY A 323 -23.62 -3.34 3.87
CA GLY A 323 -23.83 -4.72 4.33
C GLY A 323 -22.71 -5.68 3.99
N THR A 324 -21.46 -5.18 3.96
CA THR A 324 -20.25 -6.00 3.92
C THR A 324 -19.43 -5.77 5.20
N PRO A 325 -18.63 -6.75 5.63
CA PRO A 325 -17.77 -6.57 6.79
C PRO A 325 -16.73 -5.46 6.60
N PHE A 326 -16.31 -5.23 5.37
CA PHE A 326 -15.35 -4.20 5.00
C PHE A 326 -15.77 -3.48 3.72
N VAL A 327 -15.52 -2.18 3.69
CA VAL A 327 -15.58 -1.35 2.49
C VAL A 327 -14.67 -0.13 2.70
N ARG A 328 -13.97 0.30 1.66
CA ARG A 328 -13.32 1.60 1.64
C ARG A 328 -14.30 2.62 1.05
N VAL A 329 -14.53 3.71 1.77
CA VAL A 329 -15.40 4.81 1.34
C VAL A 329 -14.48 5.95 0.90
N ASP A 330 -14.49 6.26 -0.38
CA ASP A 330 -13.67 7.32 -0.95
C ASP A 330 -14.53 8.59 -1.01
N LEU A 331 -14.10 9.63 -0.31
CA LEU A 331 -14.81 10.88 -0.11
C LEU A 331 -13.97 12.07 -0.60
N TYR A 332 -14.66 13.17 -0.87
CA TYR A 332 -14.07 14.48 -1.06
C TYR A 332 -14.60 15.43 0.00
N ALA A 333 -13.73 16.30 0.52
CA ALA A 333 -14.12 17.43 1.35
C ALA A 333 -14.41 18.64 0.45
N THR A 334 -15.65 19.12 0.44
CA THR A 334 -16.04 20.33 -0.28
C THR A 334 -16.62 21.36 0.68
N GLN A 335 -16.85 22.59 0.22
CA GLN A 335 -17.36 23.67 1.07
C GLN A 335 -18.72 23.33 1.72
N ASP A 336 -19.52 22.52 1.03
CA ASP A 336 -20.88 22.17 1.43
C ASP A 336 -20.98 20.85 2.22
N GLY A 337 -19.87 20.23 2.61
CA GLY A 337 -19.86 18.95 3.32
C GLY A 337 -19.06 17.82 2.63
N PRO A 338 -19.16 16.58 3.14
CA PRO A 338 -18.61 15.41 2.49
C PRO A 338 -19.37 15.06 1.19
N VAL A 339 -18.65 14.67 0.15
CA VAL A 339 -19.19 14.17 -1.12
C VAL A 339 -18.64 12.77 -1.38
N LEU A 340 -19.49 11.80 -1.70
CA LEU A 340 -19.05 10.46 -2.08
C LEU A 340 -18.37 10.48 -3.45
N GLY A 341 -17.16 9.93 -3.53
CA GLY A 341 -16.47 9.62 -4.78
C GLY A 341 -16.72 8.18 -5.25
N GLU A 342 -16.40 7.19 -4.41
CA GLU A 342 -16.64 5.77 -4.72
C GLU A 342 -16.78 4.89 -3.45
N LEU A 343 -17.37 3.70 -3.63
CA LEU A 343 -17.36 2.62 -2.65
C LEU A 343 -16.51 1.48 -3.19
N THR A 344 -15.41 1.16 -2.50
CA THR A 344 -14.42 0.19 -2.98
C THR A 344 -14.38 -1.04 -2.07
N PRO A 345 -14.98 -2.18 -2.46
CA PRO A 345 -14.99 -3.40 -1.65
C PRO A 345 -13.60 -4.06 -1.58
N THR A 346 -12.86 -3.96 -2.67
CA THR A 346 -11.53 -4.56 -2.84
C THR A 346 -10.53 -3.48 -3.27
N PRO A 347 -9.98 -2.70 -2.32
CA PRO A 347 -9.00 -1.67 -2.64
C PRO A 347 -7.78 -2.30 -3.32
N GLY A 348 -7.39 -1.75 -4.48
CA GLY A 348 -6.18 -2.14 -5.19
C GLY A 348 -4.91 -1.47 -4.64
N GLY A 349 -3.78 -1.71 -5.30
CA GLY A 349 -2.47 -1.14 -4.92
C GLY A 349 -1.77 -1.93 -3.81
N ALA A 350 -0.63 -1.41 -3.33
CA ALA A 350 0.08 -2.01 -2.21
C ALA A 350 -0.70 -1.83 -0.91
N GLN A 351 -1.04 -2.94 -0.26
CA GLN A 351 -1.74 -2.99 1.03
C GLN A 351 -0.86 -3.75 2.04
N GLU A 352 0.45 -3.48 2.02
CA GLU A 352 1.47 -4.15 2.85
C GLU A 352 1.85 -3.26 4.03
N TYR A 353 0.93 -3.11 4.97
CA TYR A 353 1.14 -2.26 6.14
C TYR A 353 2.20 -2.84 7.09
N LEU A 354 2.74 -1.98 7.96
CA LEU A 354 3.51 -2.42 9.15
C LEU A 354 2.73 -3.52 9.88
N LEU A 355 3.44 -4.52 10.41
CA LEU A 355 2.83 -5.76 10.90
C LEU A 355 1.74 -5.50 11.95
N ASP A 356 2.04 -4.70 12.98
CA ASP A 356 1.07 -4.40 14.05
C ASP A 356 -0.17 -3.69 13.53
N HIS A 357 0.00 -2.79 12.56
CA HIS A 357 -1.10 -2.08 11.92
C HIS A 357 -1.96 -3.04 11.07
N ASP A 358 -1.32 -3.90 10.27
CA ASP A 358 -1.99 -4.95 9.48
C ASP A 358 -2.80 -5.91 10.36
N LEU A 359 -2.25 -6.31 11.52
CA LEU A 359 -2.93 -7.15 12.50
C LEU A 359 -4.11 -6.43 13.15
N ALA A 360 -3.97 -5.16 13.52
CA ALA A 360 -5.05 -4.36 14.11
C ALA A 360 -6.23 -4.19 13.14
N LEU A 361 -5.94 -3.86 11.87
CA LEU A 361 -6.93 -3.74 10.81
C LEU A 361 -7.68 -5.07 10.57
N GLY A 362 -6.95 -6.19 10.51
CA GLY A 362 -7.54 -7.51 10.28
C GLY A 362 -8.38 -8.02 11.46
N ALA A 363 -7.97 -7.73 12.70
CA ALA A 363 -8.77 -8.01 13.88
C ALA A 363 -10.08 -7.21 13.89
N ALA A 364 -10.05 -5.94 13.48
CA ALA A 364 -11.25 -5.12 13.35
C ALA A 364 -12.20 -5.64 12.27
N TRP A 365 -11.66 -6.07 11.13
CA TRP A 365 -12.43 -6.75 10.09
C TRP A 365 -13.14 -8.00 10.64
N MET A 366 -12.44 -8.87 11.37
CA MET A 366 -13.07 -10.06 11.98
C MET A 366 -14.21 -9.68 12.92
N ARG A 367 -14.04 -8.68 13.78
CA ARG A 367 -15.12 -8.20 14.66
C ARG A 367 -16.32 -7.72 13.84
N ALA A 368 -16.08 -7.03 12.72
CA ALA A 368 -17.14 -6.60 11.82
C ALA A 368 -17.89 -7.76 11.15
N GLU A 369 -17.21 -8.85 10.78
CA GLU A 369 -17.86 -10.07 10.27
C GLU A 369 -18.84 -10.62 11.32
N VAL A 370 -18.38 -10.77 12.57
CA VAL A 370 -19.22 -11.27 13.67
C VAL A 370 -20.42 -10.35 13.92
N ARG A 371 -20.21 -9.02 13.95
CA ARG A 371 -21.30 -8.04 14.13
C ARG A 371 -22.32 -8.13 12.99
N LEU A 372 -21.88 -8.15 11.74
CA LEU A 372 -22.78 -8.24 10.58
C LEU A 372 -23.56 -9.56 10.58
N SER A 373 -22.91 -10.70 10.85
CA SER A 373 -23.58 -11.99 10.96
C SER A 373 -24.63 -12.00 12.07
N ARG A 374 -24.34 -11.39 13.23
CA ARG A 374 -25.28 -11.23 14.33
C ARG A 374 -26.48 -10.37 13.94
N ASP A 375 -26.26 -9.27 13.23
CA ASP A 375 -27.32 -8.37 12.79
C ASP A 375 -28.24 -9.06 11.76
N ILE A 376 -27.67 -9.83 10.83
CA ILE A 376 -28.44 -10.67 9.88
C ILE A 376 -29.28 -11.70 10.64
N ALA A 377 -28.70 -12.40 11.62
CA ALA A 377 -29.43 -13.35 12.45
C ALA A 377 -30.57 -12.70 13.27
N ARG A 378 -30.50 -11.39 13.53
CA ARG A 378 -31.53 -10.58 14.19
C ARG A 378 -32.55 -9.96 13.23
N GLY A 379 -32.49 -10.30 11.95
CA GLY A 379 -33.44 -9.83 10.95
C GLY A 379 -32.99 -8.60 10.15
N ARG A 380 -31.71 -8.21 10.19
CA ARG A 380 -31.16 -7.29 9.17
C ARG A 380 -31.31 -7.96 7.80
N PRO A 381 -31.96 -7.32 6.80
CA PRO A 381 -31.98 -7.87 5.46
C PRO A 381 -30.54 -8.04 4.93
N ALA A 382 -30.27 -9.15 4.24
CA ALA A 382 -28.96 -9.33 3.62
C ALA A 382 -28.79 -8.35 2.46
N GLY A 383 -27.56 -7.88 2.25
CA GLY A 383 -27.24 -7.02 1.12
C GLY A 383 -27.11 -5.53 1.44
N THR A 384 -27.11 -4.73 0.37
CA THR A 384 -27.13 -3.26 0.44
C THR A 384 -28.53 -2.77 0.82
N LEU A 385 -28.61 -1.83 1.75
CA LEU A 385 -29.87 -1.25 2.24
C LEU A 385 -29.96 0.21 1.81
N PHE A 386 -30.92 0.55 0.95
CA PHE A 386 -31.22 1.93 0.60
C PHE A 386 -32.00 2.58 1.75
N GLY A 387 -31.64 3.82 2.07
CA GLY A 387 -32.32 4.60 3.11
C GLY A 387 -33.63 5.24 2.61
N PRO A 388 -34.31 6.00 3.48
CA PRO A 388 -35.62 6.57 3.19
C PRO A 388 -35.57 7.86 2.36
N GLN A 389 -34.40 8.46 2.15
CA GLN A 389 -34.28 9.71 1.40
C GLN A 389 -34.48 9.47 -0.10
N GLU A 390 -34.97 10.49 -0.81
CA GLU A 390 -35.05 10.45 -2.27
C GLU A 390 -33.66 10.31 -2.89
N TYR A 391 -33.60 9.56 -4.00
CA TYR A 391 -32.37 9.34 -4.75
C TYR A 391 -32.69 9.21 -6.23
N THR A 392 -31.70 9.52 -7.06
CA THR A 392 -31.80 9.34 -8.51
C THR A 392 -31.36 7.94 -8.89
N TRP A 393 -32.10 7.30 -9.80
CA TRP A 393 -31.73 6.02 -10.38
C TRP A 393 -31.43 6.21 -11.87
N TRP A 394 -30.14 6.13 -12.24
CA TRP A 394 -29.67 6.43 -13.59
C TRP A 394 -29.70 5.24 -14.56
N TYR A 395 -30.10 4.06 -14.09
CA TYR A 395 -30.22 2.89 -14.95
C TYR A 395 -31.64 2.81 -15.50
N PRO A 396 -31.83 2.31 -16.74
CA PRO A 396 -33.16 2.08 -17.30
C PRO A 396 -34.02 1.27 -16.34
N GLU A 397 -35.26 1.71 -16.10
CA GLU A 397 -36.24 0.87 -15.39
C GLU A 397 -36.57 -0.32 -16.29
N VAL A 398 -36.43 -1.52 -15.73
CA VAL A 398 -36.83 -2.76 -16.40
C VAL A 398 -38.28 -3.03 -16.01
N ASP A 399 -39.13 -3.27 -17.02
CA ASP A 399 -40.54 -3.66 -16.84
C ASP A 399 -40.64 -4.80 -15.83
N ALA A 400 -41.66 -4.74 -14.96
CA ALA A 400 -41.84 -5.71 -13.88
C ALA A 400 -41.91 -7.15 -14.43
N ASP A 401 -42.58 -7.36 -15.56
CA ASP A 401 -42.73 -8.67 -16.21
C ASP A 401 -41.40 -9.24 -16.76
N ALA A 402 -40.45 -8.36 -17.08
CA ALA A 402 -39.11 -8.76 -17.53
C ALA A 402 -38.18 -9.14 -16.35
N ARG A 403 -38.53 -8.78 -15.11
CA ARG A 403 -37.75 -9.14 -13.91
C ARG A 403 -37.90 -10.61 -13.53
N ASP A 404 -39.05 -11.21 -13.83
CA ASP A 404 -39.35 -12.60 -13.49
C ASP A 404 -38.82 -13.61 -14.52
N SER A 405 -38.45 -13.13 -15.72
CA SER A 405 -38.12 -14.00 -16.87
C SER A 405 -36.63 -14.03 -17.24
N ALA A 406 -35.79 -13.17 -16.68
CA ALA A 406 -34.36 -13.14 -16.97
C ALA A 406 -33.51 -13.15 -15.70
N GLU A 407 -32.41 -13.92 -15.71
CA GLU A 407 -31.35 -13.78 -14.71
C GLU A 407 -30.93 -12.31 -14.61
N PRO A 408 -30.82 -11.71 -13.41
CA PRO A 408 -30.51 -10.29 -13.27
C PRO A 408 -29.14 -9.94 -13.85
N GLN A 409 -29.11 -9.44 -15.09
CA GLN A 409 -27.88 -9.27 -15.89
C GLN A 409 -27.07 -8.01 -15.55
N GLY A 410 -27.59 -7.12 -14.70
CA GLY A 410 -26.89 -5.87 -14.39
C GLY A 410 -27.60 -4.94 -13.40
N PRO A 411 -27.00 -3.76 -13.16
CA PRO A 411 -27.47 -2.82 -12.13
C PRO A 411 -28.97 -2.50 -12.19
N SER A 412 -29.55 -2.35 -13.39
CA SER A 412 -30.98 -2.07 -13.61
C SER A 412 -31.94 -3.07 -12.95
N THR A 413 -31.49 -4.31 -12.74
CA THR A 413 -32.29 -5.43 -12.20
C THR A 413 -31.96 -5.76 -10.75
N TRP A 414 -30.92 -5.14 -10.17
CA TRP A 414 -30.48 -5.48 -8.83
C TRP A 414 -31.43 -4.97 -7.75
N PRO A 415 -31.53 -5.68 -6.61
CA PRO A 415 -32.45 -5.31 -5.56
C PRO A 415 -32.09 -3.94 -4.95
N ARG A 416 -33.14 -3.16 -4.69
CA ARG A 416 -33.10 -1.84 -4.01
C ARG A 416 -33.84 -1.94 -2.69
N LEU A 417 -33.39 -2.84 -1.80
CA LEU A 417 -34.06 -3.08 -0.53
C LEU A 417 -34.05 -1.81 0.33
N GLN A 418 -35.23 -1.25 0.59
CA GLN A 418 -35.36 -0.08 1.45
C GLN A 418 -35.41 -0.51 2.92
N ALA A 419 -34.46 -0.05 3.71
CA ALA A 419 -34.42 -0.25 5.15
C ALA A 419 -33.50 0.79 5.81
N GLU A 420 -33.86 1.24 7.01
CA GLU A 420 -32.97 2.07 7.83
C GLU A 420 -31.85 1.21 8.42
N ALA A 421 -30.70 1.20 7.74
CA ALA A 421 -29.56 0.35 8.11
C ALA A 421 -29.11 0.52 9.58
N GLN A 422 -29.26 1.73 10.15
CA GLN A 422 -28.90 2.06 11.53
C GLN A 422 -29.78 1.36 12.56
N LYS A 423 -31.04 1.01 12.24
CA LYS A 423 -31.92 0.26 13.15
C LYS A 423 -31.42 -1.15 13.42
N HIS A 424 -30.64 -1.71 12.49
CA HIS A 424 -30.10 -3.07 12.59
C HIS A 424 -28.67 -3.11 13.10
N PHE A 425 -27.98 -1.97 13.17
CA PHE A 425 -26.56 -1.89 13.38
C PHE A 425 -26.15 -2.17 14.84
N THR A 426 -25.39 -3.23 15.06
CA THR A 426 -24.66 -3.41 16.32
C THR A 426 -23.37 -2.57 16.29
N ALA A 427 -23.29 -1.53 17.11
CA ALA A 427 -22.10 -0.69 17.24
C ALA A 427 -20.86 -1.50 17.71
N PRO A 428 -19.63 -1.10 17.32
CA PRO A 428 -18.42 -1.67 17.90
C PRO A 428 -18.39 -1.40 19.42
N GLU A 429 -17.96 -2.39 20.20
CA GLU A 429 -17.73 -2.21 21.63
C GLU A 429 -16.65 -1.13 21.83
N GLU A 430 -16.91 -0.15 22.70
CA GLU A 430 -15.92 0.86 23.02
C GLU A 430 -14.69 0.18 23.61
N THR A 431 -13.56 0.34 22.93
CA THR A 431 -12.28 -0.28 23.32
C THR A 431 -11.72 0.23 24.65
N GLY A 432 -12.45 1.07 25.38
CA GLY A 432 -12.19 1.42 26.78
C GLY A 432 -12.28 0.24 27.76
N GLN A 433 -12.86 -0.89 27.32
CA GLN A 433 -12.77 -2.19 28.01
C GLN A 433 -11.91 -3.20 27.24
N ARG A 434 -10.83 -2.76 26.58
CA ARG A 434 -9.75 -3.69 26.21
C ARG A 434 -9.09 -4.17 27.49
N HIS A 435 -9.71 -5.15 28.16
CA HIS A 435 -9.00 -6.08 28.99
C HIS A 435 -7.75 -6.50 28.20
N THR A 436 -6.59 -6.31 28.82
CA THR A 436 -5.28 -6.75 28.39
C THR A 436 -5.30 -8.26 28.12
N LEU A 437 -5.85 -8.67 26.97
CA LEU A 437 -5.75 -10.06 26.49
C LEU A 437 -4.28 -10.46 26.25
N GLU A 438 -3.38 -9.48 26.16
CA GLU A 438 -1.92 -9.68 26.21
C GLU A 438 -1.46 -10.41 27.49
N GLU A 439 -2.14 -10.26 28.64
CA GLU A 439 -1.78 -11.01 29.85
C GLU A 439 -2.22 -12.49 29.79
N SER A 440 -3.20 -12.83 28.95
CA SER A 440 -3.71 -14.21 28.85
C SER A 440 -3.00 -15.05 27.78
N GLN A 441 -2.36 -14.44 26.78
CA GLN A 441 -1.65 -15.17 25.72
C GLN A 441 -0.14 -15.35 25.99
N GLY A 442 0.41 -14.72 27.03
CA GLY A 442 1.80 -14.93 27.47
C GLY A 442 2.09 -16.29 28.13
N SER A 443 1.08 -17.13 28.39
CA SER A 443 1.24 -18.35 29.19
C SER A 443 1.16 -19.69 28.40
N ILE A 444 1.06 -19.68 27.07
CA ILE A 444 0.89 -20.94 26.28
C ILE A 444 2.21 -21.40 25.60
N VAL A 445 3.32 -20.67 25.75
CA VAL A 445 4.59 -21.03 25.07
C VAL A 445 5.58 -21.84 25.93
N ASP A 446 5.37 -21.99 27.24
CA ASP A 446 6.26 -22.79 28.11
C ASP A 446 5.81 -24.26 28.26
N GLY A 447 5.57 -24.92 27.13
CA GLY A 447 5.21 -26.33 27.05
C GLY A 447 6.22 -27.19 26.29
N VAL A 448 7.46 -26.73 26.08
CA VAL A 448 8.54 -27.59 25.60
C VAL A 448 9.15 -28.29 26.83
N PRO A 449 8.98 -29.61 27.00
CA PRO A 449 9.63 -30.31 28.10
C PRO A 449 11.15 -30.15 27.97
N ALA A 450 11.80 -29.69 29.04
CA ALA A 450 13.24 -29.60 29.12
C ALA A 450 13.86 -30.98 28.78
N PRO A 451 14.97 -31.02 28.02
CA PRO A 451 15.66 -32.28 27.75
C PRO A 451 16.15 -32.86 29.09
N HIS A 452 15.71 -34.08 29.38
CA HIS A 452 16.24 -34.90 30.47
C HIS A 452 17.77 -34.97 30.37
N GLN A 453 18.46 -34.34 31.31
CA GLN A 453 19.88 -34.55 31.54
C GLN A 453 20.05 -35.85 32.32
N ASP A 454 20.22 -36.97 31.63
CA ASP A 454 20.76 -38.19 32.23
C ASP A 454 22.27 -37.99 32.45
N ALA A 455 22.62 -37.66 33.69
CA ALA A 455 23.99 -37.63 34.18
C ALA A 455 24.52 -39.06 34.37
N ALA A 456 25.20 -39.58 33.34
CA ALA A 456 26.05 -40.76 33.49
C ALA A 456 27.34 -40.38 34.22
N THR A 457 27.49 -40.83 35.47
CA THR A 457 28.71 -40.74 36.27
C THR A 457 29.75 -41.76 35.75
N PRO A 458 31.00 -41.38 35.44
CA PRO A 458 32.04 -42.37 35.17
C PRO A 458 32.63 -42.91 36.49
N SER A 459 32.48 -44.21 36.67
CA SER A 459 33.05 -45.01 37.75
C SER A 459 34.58 -44.97 37.72
N ALA A 460 35.17 -44.69 38.88
CA ALA A 460 36.62 -44.72 39.11
C ALA A 460 37.18 -46.14 38.99
N LEU A 461 38.23 -46.30 38.19
CA LEU A 461 39.12 -47.47 38.22
C LEU A 461 40.27 -47.19 39.20
N SER A 462 40.38 -48.03 40.23
CA SER A 462 41.57 -48.11 41.10
C SER A 462 42.68 -48.92 40.42
N PRO A 463 43.96 -48.59 40.69
CA PRO A 463 45.09 -49.29 40.11
C PRO A 463 45.43 -50.58 40.87
N ARG A 464 45.90 -51.58 40.13
CA ARG A 464 46.84 -52.61 40.59
C ARG A 464 48.00 -52.69 39.61
#